data_AF-A0A9E3ULM4-F1
#
_entry.id   AF-A0A9E3ULM4-F1
#
_cell.length_a   1.000
_cell.length_b   1.000
_cell.length_c   1.000
_cell.angle_alpha   90.00
_cell.angle_beta   90.00
_cell.angle_gamma   90.00
#
_symmetry.space_group_name_H-M   'P 1'
#
loop_
_entity.id
_entity.type
_entity.pdbx_description
1 polymer ?
#
loop_
_entity_poly.entity_id
_entity_poly.type
_entity_poly.pdbx_seq_one_letter_code
_entity_poly.pdbx_strand_id
1 'polypeptide(L)'
;MADIPNTNPDSRAATVMDAPDKMAKVRELFGVDSDMEVPAFSEADERVPDLDPAYVFDPDTTLAICAGFSKNRRVMIQGYHGTGKSTHVEQVAARLNWPLIRINLDAHISRIDLIGRDAIVLKDGQQVTEFREGLLPWALQTPTALVFDEYDAGRPDVMFVIQRVLEAEGKLTLLDQNRVIRPHPYFRLFATTNTVGLGDTTGLYHGTQQINQGQMDRWNIVVTLNYLPAATEARIVLAKSGEYDHEGGREEVERMIKVAELTRRGFVNGDISTVMSPRTVISWAQNALIFDDVGFAFRLSFLNKCDEAERPVVAEYYQRVFGKDLPESVVGKA
;
A
#
# COMPACT_ATOMS: atom_id res chain seq x y z
N MET A 1 -10.20 13.69 14.83
CA MET A 1 -8.74 13.61 14.99
C MET A 1 -8.48 13.11 16.39
N ALA A 2 -8.17 11.82 16.55
CA ALA A 2 -7.53 11.37 17.77
C ALA A 2 -6.07 11.81 17.65
N ASP A 3 -5.68 12.82 18.41
CA ASP A 3 -4.27 13.21 18.53
C ASP A 3 -3.53 12.09 19.24
N ILE A 4 -3.08 11.10 18.48
CA ILE A 4 -2.02 10.20 18.92
C ILE A 4 -0.73 10.96 18.61
N PRO A 5 -0.02 11.50 19.62
CA PRO A 5 1.23 12.20 19.36
C PRO A 5 2.21 11.25 18.66
N ASN A 6 3.04 11.77 17.75
CA ASN A 6 4.17 11.03 17.20
C ASN A 6 5.06 10.58 18.38
N THR A 7 4.92 9.32 18.80
CA THR A 7 5.72 8.74 19.88
C THR A 7 7.09 8.32 19.36
N ASN A 8 8.12 8.63 20.13
CA ASN A 8 9.51 8.23 19.96
C ASN A 8 10.12 8.18 21.38
N PRO A 9 11.10 7.34 21.76
CA PRO A 9 11.69 6.12 21.19
C PRO A 9 11.55 4.89 22.10
N ASP A 10 10.79 4.94 23.19
CA ASP A 10 10.47 3.75 24.01
C ASP A 10 9.27 3.01 23.43
N SER A 11 9.26 2.79 22.11
CA SER A 11 8.30 1.86 21.51
C SER A 11 8.46 0.56 22.30
N ARG A 12 7.41 0.11 22.96
CA ARG A 12 7.52 -1.02 23.89
C ARG A 12 8.25 -2.17 23.19
N ALA A 13 9.24 -2.77 23.84
CA ALA A 13 9.96 -3.91 23.26
C ALA A 13 9.01 -5.07 22.90
N ALA A 14 7.86 -5.15 23.58
CA ALA A 14 6.78 -6.08 23.32
C ALA A 14 5.49 -5.37 22.91
N THR A 15 4.60 -6.10 22.27
CA THR A 15 3.23 -5.65 21.96
C THR A 15 2.37 -5.62 23.22
N VAL A 16 1.24 -4.90 23.18
CA VAL A 16 0.26 -4.86 24.29
C VAL A 16 -0.27 -6.25 24.64
N MET A 17 -0.58 -7.06 23.63
CA MET A 17 -1.08 -8.43 23.78
C MET A 17 -0.14 -9.41 23.09
N ASP A 18 0.03 -10.61 23.65
CA ASP A 18 0.86 -11.67 23.08
C ASP A 18 0.10 -12.59 22.10
N ALA A 19 -1.24 -12.58 22.11
CA ALA A 19 -2.05 -13.40 21.22
C ALA A 19 -3.42 -12.74 20.95
N PRO A 20 -4.01 -12.94 19.75
CA PRO A 20 -5.38 -12.56 19.50
C PRO A 20 -6.33 -13.39 20.37
N ASP A 21 -7.37 -12.75 20.90
CA ASP A 21 -8.27 -13.30 21.91
C ASP A 21 -9.73 -13.37 21.45
N LYS A 22 -10.03 -12.88 20.24
CA LYS A 22 -11.35 -12.94 19.62
C LYS A 22 -11.29 -13.43 18.18
N MET A 23 -12.43 -13.90 17.70
CA MET A 23 -12.66 -14.20 16.28
C MET A 23 -13.61 -13.14 15.71
N ALA A 24 -13.29 -12.61 14.53
CA ALA A 24 -14.10 -11.65 13.81
C ALA A 24 -14.58 -12.26 12.49
N LYS A 25 -15.87 -12.10 12.18
CA LYS A 25 -16.44 -12.57 10.91
C LYS A 25 -16.10 -11.61 9.78
N VAL A 26 -15.58 -12.14 8.68
CA VAL A 26 -15.19 -11.35 7.50
C VAL A 26 -16.36 -10.53 6.95
N ARG A 27 -17.55 -11.15 6.87
CA ARG A 27 -18.78 -10.49 6.41
C ARG A 27 -19.14 -9.25 7.21
N GLU A 28 -19.07 -9.34 8.54
CA GLU A 28 -19.47 -8.25 9.43
C GLU A 28 -18.42 -7.14 9.45
N LEU A 29 -17.13 -7.50 9.42
CA LEU A 29 -16.04 -6.55 9.61
C LEU A 29 -15.64 -5.79 8.33
N PHE A 30 -15.75 -6.46 7.17
CA PHE A 30 -15.27 -5.93 5.88
C PHE A 30 -16.38 -5.77 4.83
N GLY A 31 -17.59 -6.26 5.10
CA GLY A 31 -18.69 -6.23 4.13
C GLY A 31 -18.48 -7.18 2.94
N VAL A 32 -17.59 -8.17 3.07
CA VAL A 32 -17.27 -9.16 2.03
C VAL A 32 -18.06 -10.45 2.28
N ASP A 33 -18.78 -10.93 1.28
CA ASP A 33 -19.63 -12.13 1.40
C ASP A 33 -18.78 -13.40 1.62
N SER A 34 -18.56 -13.76 2.88
CA SER A 34 -17.80 -14.94 3.29
C SER A 34 -18.11 -15.33 4.73
N ASP A 35 -18.19 -16.63 4.99
CA ASP A 35 -18.39 -17.19 6.34
C ASP A 35 -17.06 -17.39 7.09
N MET A 36 -15.95 -16.93 6.51
CA MET A 36 -14.64 -16.98 7.14
C MET A 36 -14.60 -16.15 8.43
N GLU A 37 -13.97 -16.71 9.46
CA GLU A 37 -13.61 -16.01 10.69
C GLU A 37 -12.10 -15.82 10.78
N VAL A 38 -11.68 -14.66 11.29
CA VAL A 38 -10.27 -14.26 11.39
C VAL A 38 -9.97 -13.89 12.84
N PRO A 39 -8.84 -14.35 13.41
CA PRO A 39 -8.42 -13.92 14.73
C PRO A 39 -8.17 -12.40 14.77
N ALA A 40 -8.52 -11.76 15.87
CA ALA A 40 -8.33 -10.33 16.10
C ALA A 40 -7.96 -10.07 17.57
N PHE A 41 -7.44 -8.89 17.86
CA PHE A 41 -7.11 -8.45 19.22
C PHE A 41 -8.25 -7.59 19.78
N SER A 42 -8.59 -7.77 21.06
CA SER A 42 -9.54 -6.90 21.75
C SER A 42 -8.96 -5.52 22.04
N GLU A 43 -7.67 -5.43 22.34
CA GLU A 43 -6.94 -4.18 22.61
C GLU A 43 -5.98 -3.82 21.45
N ALA A 44 -5.94 -2.54 21.07
CA ALA A 44 -5.07 -2.06 20.01
C ALA A 44 -3.68 -1.67 20.56
N ASP A 45 -2.63 -2.15 19.91
CA ASP A 45 -1.26 -1.66 20.11
C ASP A 45 -1.07 -0.29 19.46
N GLU A 46 -0.07 0.48 19.91
CA GLU A 46 0.30 1.78 19.30
C GLU A 46 0.67 1.65 17.80
N ARG A 47 1.06 0.44 17.36
CA ARG A 47 1.43 0.13 15.98
C ARG A 47 0.24 -0.35 15.13
N VAL A 48 -0.98 -0.37 15.67
CA VAL A 48 -2.17 -0.65 14.87
C VAL A 48 -2.40 0.56 13.94
N PRO A 49 -2.55 0.36 12.61
CA PRO A 49 -2.79 1.47 11.70
C PRO A 49 -4.10 2.21 11.97
N ASP A 50 -4.16 3.49 11.59
CA ASP A 50 -5.38 4.28 11.69
C ASP A 50 -6.53 3.69 10.88
N LEU A 51 -7.72 3.65 11.48
CA LEU A 51 -8.93 3.16 10.83
C LEU A 51 -9.55 4.23 9.93
N ASP A 52 -9.76 3.89 8.66
CA ASP A 52 -10.55 4.67 7.71
C ASP A 52 -11.95 4.03 7.59
N PRO A 53 -13.01 4.66 8.16
CA PRO A 53 -14.36 4.11 8.11
C PRO A 53 -14.97 4.16 6.70
N ALA A 54 -14.45 5.02 5.82
CA ALA A 54 -14.90 5.14 4.43
C ALA A 54 -14.15 4.20 3.46
N TYR A 55 -13.23 3.37 3.98
CA TYR A 55 -12.50 2.43 3.14
C TYR A 55 -13.42 1.36 2.56
N VAL A 56 -13.31 1.14 1.25
CA VAL A 56 -14.07 0.10 0.54
C VAL A 56 -13.14 -1.06 0.22
N PHE A 57 -13.52 -2.25 0.69
CA PHE A 57 -12.77 -3.47 0.51
C PHE A 57 -13.08 -4.15 -0.83
N ASP A 58 -12.05 -4.36 -1.63
CA ASP A 58 -12.03 -5.36 -2.71
C ASP A 58 -12.18 -6.79 -2.14
N PRO A 59 -13.20 -7.58 -2.54
CA PRO A 59 -13.50 -8.89 -1.96
C PRO A 59 -12.33 -9.88 -2.02
N ASP A 60 -11.75 -10.09 -3.21
CA ASP A 60 -10.72 -11.11 -3.42
C ASP A 60 -9.44 -10.78 -2.65
N THR A 61 -9.01 -9.52 -2.70
CA THR A 61 -7.84 -9.04 -1.95
C THR A 61 -8.05 -9.17 -0.44
N THR A 62 -9.27 -8.90 0.03
CA THR A 62 -9.62 -9.02 1.45
C THR A 62 -9.57 -10.46 1.92
N LEU A 63 -10.12 -11.40 1.15
CA LEU A 63 -10.07 -12.83 1.48
C LEU A 63 -8.64 -13.36 1.50
N ALA A 64 -7.80 -12.93 0.55
CA ALA A 64 -6.39 -13.27 0.51
C ALA A 64 -5.66 -12.77 1.78
N ILE A 65 -5.86 -11.51 2.17
CA ILE A 65 -5.24 -10.93 3.38
C ILE A 65 -5.76 -11.63 4.64
N CYS A 66 -7.06 -11.92 4.72
CA CYS A 66 -7.67 -12.67 5.82
C CYS A 66 -7.09 -14.09 5.94
N ALA A 67 -6.79 -14.76 4.83
CA ALA A 67 -6.07 -16.04 4.83
C ALA A 67 -4.64 -15.89 5.36
N GLY A 68 -3.99 -14.75 5.08
CA GLY A 68 -2.75 -14.35 5.71
C GLY A 68 -2.86 -14.31 7.22
N PHE A 69 -3.76 -13.48 7.77
CA PHE A 69 -3.95 -13.32 9.21
C PHE A 69 -4.41 -14.59 9.93
N SER A 70 -5.31 -15.38 9.33
CA SER A 70 -5.89 -16.57 9.98
C SER A 70 -5.01 -17.81 9.90
N LYS A 71 -4.29 -18.02 8.78
CA LYS A 71 -3.54 -19.26 8.50
C LYS A 71 -2.04 -19.03 8.27
N ASN A 72 -1.54 -17.84 8.60
CA ASN A 72 -0.14 -17.44 8.39
C ASN A 72 0.33 -17.68 6.94
N ARG A 73 -0.55 -17.46 5.97
CA ARG A 73 -0.18 -17.52 4.55
C ARG A 73 0.62 -16.26 4.20
N ARG A 74 1.71 -16.42 3.46
CA ARG A 74 2.49 -15.30 2.91
C ARG A 74 1.72 -14.72 1.72
N VAL A 75 1.27 -13.47 1.82
CA VAL A 75 0.40 -12.85 0.79
C VAL A 75 1.14 -11.73 0.10
N MET A 76 1.25 -11.82 -1.23
CA MET A 76 1.72 -10.73 -2.08
C MET A 76 0.53 -10.10 -2.80
N ILE A 77 0.47 -8.77 -2.79
CA ILE A 77 -0.54 -7.99 -3.48
C ILE A 77 0.14 -7.22 -4.59
N GLN A 78 -0.29 -7.45 -5.82
CA GLN A 78 0.22 -6.77 -6.99
C GLN A 78 -0.84 -5.89 -7.63
N GLY A 79 -0.43 -4.94 -8.46
CA GLY A 79 -1.33 -4.09 -9.22
C GLY A 79 -0.75 -2.72 -9.49
N TYR A 80 -1.46 -1.91 -10.25
CA TYR A 80 -1.00 -0.59 -10.64
C TYR A 80 -0.74 0.33 -9.42
N HIS A 81 0.08 1.36 -9.62
CA HIS A 81 0.31 2.35 -8.58
C HIS A 81 -1.02 3.05 -8.18
N GLY A 82 -1.10 3.45 -6.92
CA GLY A 82 -2.23 4.24 -6.42
C GLY A 82 -3.57 3.48 -6.32
N THR A 83 -3.61 2.15 -6.49
CA THR A 83 -4.81 1.33 -6.26
C THR A 83 -5.09 1.03 -4.79
N GLY A 84 -4.17 1.39 -3.89
CA GLY A 84 -4.36 1.25 -2.44
C GLY A 84 -3.86 -0.07 -1.84
N LYS A 85 -2.94 -0.79 -2.49
CA LYS A 85 -2.42 -2.10 -2.07
C LYS A 85 -1.97 -2.14 -0.60
N SER A 86 -1.06 -1.26 -0.20
CA SER A 86 -0.51 -1.21 1.16
C SER A 86 -1.59 -0.79 2.17
N THR A 87 -2.38 0.21 1.79
CA THR A 87 -3.52 0.68 2.58
C THR A 87 -4.57 -0.42 2.78
N HIS A 88 -4.75 -1.33 1.84
CA HIS A 88 -5.68 -2.46 1.99
C HIS A 88 -5.26 -3.37 3.15
N VAL A 89 -3.96 -3.70 3.23
CA VAL A 89 -3.43 -4.48 4.36
C VAL A 89 -3.55 -3.71 5.67
N GLU A 90 -3.21 -2.42 5.67
CA GLU A 90 -3.35 -1.53 6.83
C GLU A 90 -4.80 -1.49 7.33
N GLN A 91 -5.78 -1.37 6.44
CA GLN A 91 -7.20 -1.27 6.81
C GLN A 91 -7.81 -2.60 7.25
N VAL A 92 -7.28 -3.74 6.78
CA VAL A 92 -7.60 -5.05 7.37
C VAL A 92 -6.99 -5.16 8.77
N ALA A 93 -5.72 -4.82 8.93
CA ALA A 93 -5.03 -4.86 10.23
C ALA A 93 -5.69 -3.95 11.28
N ALA A 94 -6.04 -2.71 10.90
CA ALA A 94 -6.73 -1.74 11.75
C ALA A 94 -8.04 -2.30 12.32
N ARG A 95 -8.85 -2.96 11.50
CA ARG A 95 -10.13 -3.57 11.92
C ARG A 95 -9.96 -4.84 12.75
N LEU A 96 -8.83 -5.54 12.60
CA LEU A 96 -8.46 -6.69 13.44
C LEU A 96 -7.70 -6.28 14.72
N ASN A 97 -7.43 -4.99 14.92
CA ASN A 97 -6.51 -4.46 15.93
C ASN A 97 -5.13 -5.16 15.89
N TRP A 98 -4.67 -5.55 14.71
CA TRP A 98 -3.40 -6.25 14.55
C TRP A 98 -2.25 -5.24 14.42
N PRO A 99 -1.22 -5.29 15.27
CA PRO A 99 -0.05 -4.41 15.15
C PRO A 99 0.61 -4.60 13.78
N LEU A 100 0.91 -3.51 13.06
CA LEU A 100 1.46 -3.61 11.71
C LEU A 100 2.66 -2.68 11.54
N ILE A 101 3.74 -3.24 11.00
CA ILE A 101 4.90 -2.48 10.55
C ILE A 101 4.98 -2.55 9.03
N ARG A 102 5.11 -1.40 8.39
CA ARG A 102 5.38 -1.29 6.96
C ARG A 102 6.81 -0.84 6.74
N ILE A 103 7.57 -1.61 5.97
CA ILE A 103 8.92 -1.26 5.52
C ILE A 103 8.84 -1.03 4.02
N ASN A 104 9.05 0.21 3.59
CA ASN A 104 9.17 0.51 2.16
C ASN A 104 10.55 0.09 1.66
N LEU A 105 10.62 -0.83 0.69
CA LEU A 105 11.88 -1.23 0.11
C LEU A 105 12.28 -0.23 -0.97
N ASP A 106 13.37 0.48 -0.74
CA ASP A 106 13.95 1.41 -1.70
C ASP A 106 15.48 1.26 -1.74
N ALA A 107 16.15 2.16 -2.44
CA ALA A 107 17.61 2.17 -2.52
C ALA A 107 18.31 2.47 -1.16
N HIS A 108 17.59 3.04 -0.19
CA HIS A 108 18.14 3.48 1.09
C HIS A 108 18.08 2.40 2.18
N ILE A 109 17.06 1.53 2.17
CA ILE A 109 17.00 0.43 3.13
C ILE A 109 18.19 -0.52 2.93
N SER A 110 19.00 -0.65 3.98
CA SER A 110 20.14 -1.56 4.00
C SER A 110 19.84 -2.83 4.78
N ARG A 111 20.70 -3.84 4.61
CA ARG A 111 20.69 -5.05 5.46
C ARG A 111 20.80 -4.70 6.95
N ILE A 112 21.54 -3.64 7.29
CA ILE A 112 21.74 -3.21 8.68
C ILE A 112 20.45 -2.67 9.28
N ASP A 113 19.66 -1.92 8.52
CA ASP A 113 18.38 -1.38 9.01
C ASP A 113 17.36 -2.51 9.26
N LEU A 114 17.41 -3.55 8.42
CA LEU A 114 16.51 -4.69 8.51
C LEU A 114 16.90 -5.66 9.64
N ILE A 115 18.18 -6.00 9.75
CA ILE A 115 18.68 -7.01 10.70
C ILE A 115 19.16 -6.40 12.02
N GLY A 116 19.79 -5.23 11.98
CA GLY A 116 20.43 -4.61 13.13
C GLY A 116 21.94 -4.48 12.98
N ARG A 117 22.55 -3.88 14.00
CA ARG A 117 23.99 -3.64 14.09
C ARG A 117 24.45 -3.67 15.54
N ASP A 118 25.73 -3.94 15.72
CA ASP A 118 26.41 -3.63 16.97
C ASP A 118 26.50 -2.11 17.17
N ALA A 119 26.08 -1.66 18.35
CA ALA A 119 26.14 -0.27 18.77
C ALA A 119 26.88 -0.17 20.11
N ILE A 120 27.74 0.83 20.23
CA ILE A 120 28.37 1.16 21.51
C ILE A 120 27.35 1.93 22.34
N VAL A 121 26.98 1.36 23.48
CA VAL A 121 26.10 1.99 24.46
C VAL A 121 26.85 2.20 25.76
N LEU A 122 26.47 3.24 26.49
CA LEU A 122 27.02 3.54 27.81
C LEU A 122 26.14 2.86 28.87
N LYS A 123 26.69 1.86 29.55
CA LYS A 123 26.04 1.16 30.66
C LYS A 123 26.91 1.31 31.90
N ASP A 124 26.36 1.90 32.96
CA ASP A 124 27.07 2.19 34.21
C ASP A 124 28.40 2.94 34.02
N GLY A 125 28.44 3.87 33.06
CA GLY A 125 29.65 4.66 32.75
C GLY A 125 30.69 3.93 31.90
N GLN A 126 30.46 2.67 31.52
CA GLN A 126 31.35 1.89 30.67
C GLN A 126 30.81 1.77 29.25
N GLN A 127 31.71 1.83 28.26
CA GLN A 127 31.37 1.55 26.86
C GLN A 127 31.22 0.04 26.67
N VAL A 128 30.00 -0.39 26.39
CA VAL A 128 29.66 -1.79 26.11
C VAL A 128 29.12 -1.89 24.69
N THR A 129 29.58 -2.86 23.93
CA THR A 129 29.01 -3.18 22.62
C THR A 129 27.75 -4.02 22.83
N GLU A 130 26.61 -3.50 22.39
CA GLU A 130 25.33 -4.20 22.40
C GLU A 130 24.77 -4.26 20.99
N PHE A 131 24.28 -5.43 20.59
CA PHE A 131 23.58 -5.54 19.32
C PHE A 131 22.18 -4.94 19.44
N ARG A 132 21.90 -3.94 18.61
CA ARG A 132 20.56 -3.40 18.45
C ARG A 132 19.88 -4.11 17.29
N GLU A 133 18.84 -4.88 17.62
CA GLU A 133 18.01 -5.55 16.63
C GLU A 133 17.37 -4.54 15.67
N GLY A 134 17.39 -4.88 14.38
CA GLY A 134 16.62 -4.17 13.37
C GLY A 134 15.14 -4.56 13.40
N LEU A 135 14.37 -3.99 12.48
CA LEU A 135 12.92 -4.16 12.47
C LEU A 135 12.48 -5.62 12.22
N LEU A 136 13.23 -6.39 11.42
CA LEU A 136 12.81 -7.74 11.04
C LEU A 136 12.97 -8.76 12.18
N PRO A 137 14.11 -8.87 12.90
CA PRO A 137 14.21 -9.71 14.09
C PRO A 137 13.13 -9.39 15.13
N TRP A 138 12.87 -8.11 15.38
CA TRP A 138 11.85 -7.68 16.33
C TRP A 138 10.45 -8.09 15.88
N ALA A 139 10.07 -7.78 14.63
CA ALA A 139 8.76 -8.12 14.09
C ALA A 139 8.53 -9.64 14.09
N LEU A 140 9.56 -10.43 13.76
CA LEU A 140 9.48 -11.88 13.77
C LEU A 140 9.18 -12.46 15.14
N GLN A 141 9.61 -11.81 16.22
CA GLN A 141 9.46 -12.32 17.59
C GLN A 141 8.17 -11.83 18.27
N THR A 142 7.39 -10.97 17.61
CA THR A 142 6.17 -10.36 18.16
C THR A 142 4.93 -10.78 17.35
N PRO A 143 3.71 -10.68 17.91
CA PRO A 143 2.46 -10.92 17.19
C PRO A 143 2.12 -9.78 16.19
N THR A 144 3.08 -9.41 15.35
CA THR A 144 3.01 -8.26 14.45
C THR A 144 2.85 -8.71 13.00
N ALA A 145 2.09 -7.95 12.21
CA ALA A 145 2.08 -8.07 10.76
C ALA A 145 3.19 -7.20 10.15
N LEU A 146 3.99 -7.76 9.27
CA LEU A 146 5.01 -7.05 8.51
C LEU A 146 4.58 -6.93 7.05
N VAL A 147 4.65 -5.72 6.51
CA VAL A 147 4.43 -5.43 5.08
C VAL A 147 5.74 -4.96 4.48
N PHE A 148 6.27 -5.70 3.51
CA PHE A 148 7.30 -5.19 2.62
C PHE A 148 6.63 -4.45 1.46
N ASP A 149 6.67 -3.13 1.51
CA ASP A 149 6.16 -2.28 0.44
C ASP A 149 7.20 -2.14 -0.67
N GLU A 150 6.73 -1.99 -1.92
CA GLU A 150 7.57 -1.96 -3.12
C GLU A 150 8.58 -3.12 -3.17
N TYR A 151 8.09 -4.35 -2.95
CA TYR A 151 8.95 -5.53 -2.80
C TYR A 151 9.94 -5.74 -3.96
N ASP A 152 9.52 -5.43 -5.18
CA ASP A 152 10.33 -5.49 -6.40
C ASP A 152 11.41 -4.40 -6.47
N ALA A 153 11.35 -3.32 -5.69
CA ALA A 153 12.40 -2.31 -5.61
C ALA A 153 13.53 -2.67 -4.62
N GLY A 154 13.40 -3.78 -3.89
CA GLY A 154 14.37 -4.22 -2.89
C GLY A 154 15.75 -4.55 -3.46
N ARG A 155 16.79 -4.05 -2.81
CA ARG A 155 18.19 -4.36 -3.17
C ARG A 155 18.49 -5.85 -3.01
N PRO A 156 19.32 -6.47 -3.90
CA PRO A 156 19.61 -7.89 -3.85
C PRO A 156 20.05 -8.42 -2.47
N ASP A 157 20.92 -7.67 -1.77
CA ASP A 157 21.44 -8.05 -0.45
C ASP A 157 20.38 -8.05 0.65
N VAL A 158 19.38 -7.16 0.56
CA VAL A 158 18.19 -7.12 1.43
C VAL A 158 17.24 -8.26 1.07
N MET A 159 17.02 -8.51 -0.22
CA MET A 159 16.14 -9.57 -0.70
C MET A 159 16.62 -10.97 -0.27
N PHE A 160 17.93 -11.19 -0.19
CA PHE A 160 18.49 -12.44 0.36
C PHE A 160 18.10 -12.68 1.82
N VAL A 161 17.97 -11.62 2.63
CA VAL A 161 17.50 -11.73 4.01
C VAL A 161 16.03 -12.13 4.04
N ILE A 162 15.20 -11.43 3.26
CA ILE A 162 13.75 -11.66 3.24
C ILE A 162 13.41 -13.08 2.76
N GLN A 163 14.14 -13.59 1.76
CA GLN A 163 13.97 -14.95 1.26
C GLN A 163 14.09 -16.04 2.32
N ARG A 164 14.99 -15.87 3.31
CA ARG A 164 15.15 -16.83 4.42
C ARG A 164 13.92 -16.86 5.32
N VAL A 165 13.29 -15.71 5.53
CA VAL A 165 12.05 -15.60 6.32
C VAL A 165 10.84 -16.20 5.59
N LEU A 166 10.89 -16.21 4.26
CA LEU A 166 9.89 -16.84 3.40
C LEU A 166 10.09 -18.37 3.24
N GLU A 167 11.16 -18.96 3.77
CA GLU A 167 11.34 -20.42 3.80
C GLU A 167 10.27 -21.12 4.66
N ALA A 168 10.07 -22.42 4.44
CA ALA A 168 9.02 -23.21 5.08
C ALA A 168 9.04 -23.14 6.63
N GLU A 169 10.22 -23.04 7.24
CA GLU A 169 10.36 -22.89 8.70
C GLU A 169 10.38 -21.42 9.16
N GLY A 170 10.56 -20.47 8.23
CA GLY A 170 10.61 -19.02 8.48
C GLY A 170 11.67 -18.55 9.47
N LYS A 171 12.68 -19.39 9.80
CA LYS A 171 13.70 -19.08 10.79
C LYS A 171 14.67 -18.04 10.27
N LEU A 172 15.04 -17.09 11.13
CA LEU A 172 16.09 -16.11 10.85
C LEU A 172 17.34 -16.45 11.66
N THR A 173 18.40 -16.89 10.99
CA THR A 173 19.69 -17.14 11.62
C THR A 173 20.54 -15.89 11.60
N LEU A 174 20.85 -15.35 12.78
CA LEU A 174 21.80 -14.27 13.00
C LEU A 174 23.19 -14.90 13.24
N LEU A 175 23.98 -15.01 12.18
CA LEU A 175 25.30 -15.68 12.22
C LEU A 175 26.26 -14.98 13.17
N ASP A 176 26.30 -13.65 13.18
CA ASP A 176 27.19 -12.87 14.03
C ASP A 176 26.89 -13.05 15.53
N GLN A 177 25.65 -13.41 15.86
CA GLN A 177 25.22 -13.71 17.23
C GLN A 177 25.18 -15.20 17.57
N ASN A 178 25.42 -16.11 16.61
CA ASN A 178 25.13 -17.53 16.75
C ASN A 178 23.71 -17.83 17.28
N ARG A 179 22.72 -17.03 16.86
CA ARG A 179 21.33 -17.11 17.34
C ARG A 179 20.37 -17.46 16.20
N VAL A 180 19.39 -18.32 16.50
CA VAL A 180 18.30 -18.65 15.57
C VAL A 180 17.00 -18.09 16.13
N ILE A 181 16.40 -17.16 15.40
CA ILE A 181 15.10 -16.57 15.71
C ILE A 181 14.01 -17.38 15.02
N ARG A 182 13.01 -17.77 15.79
CA ARG A 182 11.80 -18.44 15.29
C ARG A 182 10.66 -17.43 15.23
N PRO A 183 9.84 -17.44 14.15
CA PRO A 183 8.68 -16.59 14.08
C PRO A 183 7.71 -16.86 15.23
N HIS A 184 7.16 -15.79 15.78
CA HIS A 184 6.06 -15.82 16.70
C HIS A 184 4.84 -16.48 16.03
N PRO A 185 4.01 -17.28 16.73
CA PRO A 185 2.84 -17.94 16.13
C PRO A 185 1.84 -16.98 15.46
N TYR A 186 1.82 -15.73 15.92
CA TYR A 186 0.99 -14.64 15.41
C TYR A 186 1.77 -13.58 14.62
N PHE A 187 3.00 -13.88 14.19
CA PHE A 187 3.66 -13.06 13.17
C PHE A 187 2.99 -13.27 11.81
N ARG A 188 2.77 -12.20 11.04
CA ARG A 188 2.18 -12.25 9.68
C ARG A 188 3.06 -11.50 8.70
N LEU A 189 3.07 -11.94 7.44
CA LEU A 189 3.94 -11.37 6.43
C LEU A 189 3.21 -11.16 5.11
N PHE A 190 3.28 -9.92 4.66
CA PHE A 190 2.67 -9.41 3.44
C PHE A 190 3.72 -8.69 2.59
N ALA A 191 3.47 -8.59 1.30
CA ALA A 191 4.22 -7.70 0.41
C ALA A 191 3.30 -7.03 -0.59
N THR A 192 3.70 -5.86 -1.06
CA THR A 192 3.07 -5.16 -2.16
C THR A 192 4.07 -4.93 -3.27
N THR A 193 3.63 -5.06 -4.52
CA THR A 193 4.48 -4.87 -5.69
C THR A 193 3.71 -4.17 -6.81
N ASN A 194 4.43 -3.40 -7.62
CA ASN A 194 3.85 -2.69 -8.77
C ASN A 194 3.96 -3.50 -10.07
N THR A 195 4.92 -4.42 -10.14
CA THR A 195 5.14 -5.29 -11.30
C THR A 195 4.92 -6.75 -10.90
N VAL A 196 4.53 -7.62 -11.84
CA VAL A 196 4.31 -9.06 -11.56
C VAL A 196 5.65 -9.81 -11.37
N GLY A 197 6.65 -9.16 -10.78
CA GLY A 197 8.02 -9.67 -10.77
C GLY A 197 8.68 -9.71 -12.16
N LEU A 198 8.04 -9.18 -13.19
CA LEU A 198 8.61 -9.05 -14.54
C LEU A 198 9.57 -7.85 -14.66
N GLY A 199 9.75 -7.10 -13.57
CA GLY A 199 10.40 -5.81 -13.57
C GLY A 199 9.60 -4.80 -14.36
N ASP A 200 10.21 -3.67 -14.65
CA ASP A 200 9.58 -2.61 -15.42
C ASP A 200 9.68 -2.85 -16.93
N THR A 201 8.80 -3.70 -17.47
CA THR A 201 8.70 -3.89 -18.93
C THR A 201 8.16 -2.67 -19.66
N THR A 202 7.67 -1.66 -18.93
CA THR A 202 6.92 -0.51 -19.46
C THR A 202 7.64 0.83 -19.32
N GLY A 203 8.72 0.91 -18.55
CA GLY A 203 9.42 2.16 -18.20
C GLY A 203 8.76 2.99 -17.10
N LEU A 204 7.70 2.49 -16.45
CA LEU A 204 6.89 3.20 -15.45
C LEU A 204 7.36 3.06 -14.01
N TYR A 205 8.14 2.04 -13.72
CA TYR A 205 8.52 1.64 -12.37
C TYR A 205 10.04 1.57 -12.28
N HIS A 206 10.68 2.73 -12.42
CA HIS A 206 12.12 2.87 -12.24
C HIS A 206 12.58 2.32 -10.88
N GLY A 207 13.61 1.47 -10.90
CA GLY A 207 14.17 0.85 -9.71
C GLY A 207 13.60 -0.53 -9.38
N THR A 208 12.53 -0.97 -10.03
CA THR A 208 12.00 -2.33 -9.85
C THR A 208 12.88 -3.37 -10.54
N GLN A 209 13.07 -4.49 -9.85
CA GLN A 209 13.86 -5.64 -10.27
C GLN A 209 12.93 -6.78 -10.68
N GLN A 210 13.41 -7.62 -11.58
CA GLN A 210 12.75 -8.90 -11.85
C GLN A 210 12.82 -9.80 -10.61
N ILE A 211 11.66 -10.27 -10.15
CA ILE A 211 11.53 -11.27 -9.09
C ILE A 211 11.63 -12.63 -9.77
N ASN A 212 12.60 -13.44 -9.35
CA ASN A 212 12.76 -14.77 -9.95
C ASN A 212 11.62 -15.71 -9.51
N GLN A 213 11.37 -16.75 -10.32
CA GLN A 213 10.25 -17.67 -10.07
C GLN A 213 10.33 -18.39 -8.72
N GLY A 214 11.54 -18.75 -8.27
CA GLY A 214 11.73 -19.37 -6.96
C GLY A 214 11.47 -18.45 -5.76
N GLN A 215 11.52 -17.12 -5.94
CA GLN A 215 11.04 -16.15 -4.96
C GLN A 215 9.52 -16.04 -4.99
N MET A 216 8.92 -16.02 -6.19
CA MET A 216 7.47 -15.98 -6.35
C MET A 216 6.77 -17.20 -5.74
N ASP A 217 7.32 -18.41 -5.93
CA ASP A 217 6.75 -19.66 -5.39
C ASP A 217 6.71 -19.70 -3.84
N ARG A 218 7.47 -18.83 -3.17
CA ARG A 218 7.46 -18.73 -1.69
C ARG A 218 6.32 -17.86 -1.18
N TRP A 219 5.70 -17.07 -2.04
CA TRP A 219 4.46 -16.38 -1.74
C TRP A 219 3.31 -17.36 -1.89
N ASN A 220 2.64 -17.64 -0.79
CA ASN A 220 1.59 -18.63 -0.73
C ASN A 220 0.33 -18.24 -1.50
N ILE A 221 0.09 -16.93 -1.58
CA ILE A 221 -1.04 -16.31 -2.27
C ILE A 221 -0.51 -15.06 -2.96
N VAL A 222 -0.80 -14.93 -4.25
CA VAL A 222 -0.59 -13.71 -5.01
C VAL A 222 -1.96 -13.24 -5.46
N VAL A 223 -2.34 -12.02 -5.09
CA VAL A 223 -3.64 -11.41 -5.45
C VAL A 223 -3.40 -10.10 -6.18
N THR A 224 -4.28 -9.77 -7.12
CA THR A 224 -4.17 -8.57 -7.93
C THR A 224 -5.22 -7.55 -7.49
N LEU A 225 -4.78 -6.37 -7.07
CA LEU A 225 -5.63 -5.23 -6.76
C LEU A 225 -5.47 -4.14 -7.84
N ASN A 226 -6.39 -4.16 -8.80
CA ASN A 226 -6.48 -3.18 -9.88
C ASN A 226 -7.51 -2.09 -9.58
N TYR A 227 -7.76 -1.21 -10.55
CA TYR A 227 -8.73 -0.13 -10.41
C TYR A 227 -10.13 -0.66 -10.14
N LEU A 228 -10.82 0.01 -9.22
CA LEU A 228 -12.17 -0.35 -8.79
C LEU A 228 -13.18 -0.06 -9.90
N PRO A 229 -14.35 -0.75 -9.90
CA PRO A 229 -15.46 -0.39 -10.76
C PRO A 229 -15.84 1.09 -10.56
N ALA A 230 -16.19 1.79 -11.64
CA ALA A 230 -16.45 3.23 -11.62
C ALA A 230 -17.45 3.67 -10.53
N ALA A 231 -18.52 2.89 -10.31
CA ALA A 231 -19.51 3.17 -9.27
C ALA A 231 -18.92 3.09 -7.84
N THR A 232 -17.99 2.16 -7.60
CA THR A 232 -17.30 2.06 -6.32
C THR A 232 -16.29 3.18 -6.15
N GLU A 233 -15.52 3.49 -7.19
CA GLU A 233 -14.60 4.63 -7.17
C GLU A 233 -15.35 5.96 -6.91
N ALA A 234 -16.53 6.15 -7.51
CA ALA A 234 -17.37 7.33 -7.27
C ALA A 234 -17.74 7.50 -5.81
N ARG A 235 -18.15 6.43 -5.15
CA ARG A 235 -18.46 6.45 -3.71
C ARG A 235 -17.23 6.84 -2.88
N ILE A 236 -16.05 6.33 -3.23
CA ILE A 236 -14.81 6.65 -2.52
C ILE A 236 -14.42 8.11 -2.75
N VAL A 237 -14.49 8.59 -3.99
CA VAL A 237 -14.19 9.98 -4.32
C VAL A 237 -15.13 10.90 -3.54
N LEU A 238 -16.45 10.71 -3.66
CA LEU A 238 -17.45 11.50 -2.93
C LEU A 238 -17.21 11.50 -1.41
N ALA A 239 -16.85 10.37 -0.82
CA ALA A 239 -16.58 10.28 0.61
C ALA A 239 -15.28 10.99 1.04
N LYS A 240 -14.30 11.14 0.14
CA LYS A 240 -12.96 11.70 0.45
C LYS A 240 -12.70 13.09 -0.12
N SER A 241 -13.47 13.53 -1.11
CA SER A 241 -13.24 14.78 -1.83
C SER A 241 -13.96 15.99 -1.22
N GLY A 242 -14.86 15.79 -0.26
CA GLY A 242 -15.49 16.87 0.50
C GLY A 242 -16.94 17.14 0.09
N GLU A 243 -17.29 18.41 -0.07
CA GLU A 243 -18.68 18.90 -0.20
C GLU A 243 -19.24 18.73 -1.61
N TYR A 244 -19.39 17.49 -2.08
CA TYR A 244 -20.06 17.18 -3.36
C TYR A 244 -21.55 16.83 -3.20
N ASP A 245 -22.11 17.00 -2.00
CA ASP A 245 -23.53 16.79 -1.72
C ASP A 245 -24.37 18.05 -2.08
N HIS A 246 -24.24 18.49 -3.32
CA HIS A 246 -25.03 19.56 -3.91
C HIS A 246 -25.58 19.15 -5.28
N GLU A 247 -26.49 19.95 -5.83
CA GLU A 247 -27.04 19.72 -7.17
C GLU A 247 -25.91 19.70 -8.22
N GLY A 248 -25.85 18.63 -9.01
CA GLY A 248 -24.81 18.42 -10.03
C GLY A 248 -23.47 17.85 -9.52
N GLY A 249 -23.16 17.90 -8.22
CA GLY A 249 -21.87 17.48 -7.68
C GLY A 249 -21.55 16.00 -7.90
N ARG A 250 -22.56 15.12 -7.74
CA ARG A 250 -22.40 13.68 -8.02
C ARG A 250 -22.14 13.40 -9.50
N GLU A 251 -22.84 14.09 -10.39
CA GLU A 251 -22.65 13.95 -11.83
C GLU A 251 -21.25 14.44 -12.25
N GLU A 252 -20.75 15.51 -11.62
CA GLU A 252 -19.40 15.99 -11.84
C GLU A 252 -18.34 14.94 -11.48
N VAL A 253 -18.44 14.32 -10.30
CA VAL A 253 -17.53 13.24 -9.89
C VAL A 253 -17.61 12.03 -10.83
N GLU A 254 -18.81 11.65 -11.27
CA GLU A 254 -18.98 10.59 -12.27
C GLU A 254 -18.27 10.93 -13.59
N ARG A 255 -18.33 12.19 -14.02
CA ARG A 255 -17.59 12.67 -15.21
C ARG A 255 -16.08 12.64 -14.97
N MET A 256 -15.59 13.04 -13.78
CA MET A 256 -14.17 12.93 -13.45
C MET A 256 -13.67 11.47 -13.56
N ILE A 257 -14.47 10.51 -13.10
CA ILE A 257 -14.13 9.09 -13.18
C ILE A 257 -14.16 8.58 -14.63
N LYS A 258 -15.12 9.04 -15.45
CA LYS A 258 -15.14 8.72 -16.88
C LYS A 258 -13.86 9.19 -17.60
N VAL A 259 -13.34 10.38 -17.25
CA VAL A 259 -12.04 10.84 -17.76
C VAL A 259 -10.92 9.92 -17.28
N ALA A 260 -10.89 9.56 -15.99
CA ALA A 260 -9.90 8.63 -15.47
C ALA A 260 -9.93 7.27 -16.18
N GLU A 261 -11.11 6.73 -16.48
CA GLU A 261 -11.27 5.49 -17.25
C GLU A 261 -10.75 5.61 -18.69
N LEU A 262 -10.94 6.76 -19.34
CA LEU A 262 -10.33 7.04 -20.65
C LEU A 262 -8.81 7.03 -20.56
N THR A 263 -8.21 7.68 -19.54
CA THR A 263 -6.75 7.65 -19.35
C THR A 263 -6.24 6.22 -19.10
N ARG A 264 -6.96 5.40 -18.33
CA ARG A 264 -6.60 3.99 -18.08
C ARG A 264 -6.64 3.16 -19.36
N ARG A 265 -7.64 3.37 -20.22
CA ARG A 265 -7.71 2.71 -21.52
C ARG A 265 -6.60 3.17 -22.45
N GLY A 266 -6.35 4.48 -22.52
CA GLY A 266 -5.24 5.03 -23.31
C GLY A 266 -3.90 4.44 -22.87
N PHE A 267 -3.68 4.30 -21.57
CA PHE A 267 -2.49 3.65 -21.02
C PHE A 267 -2.35 2.18 -21.44
N VAL A 268 -3.43 1.39 -21.32
CA VAL A 268 -3.42 -0.03 -21.74
C VAL A 268 -3.16 -0.17 -23.24
N ASN A 269 -3.64 0.77 -24.05
CA ASN A 269 -3.43 0.80 -25.49
C ASN A 269 -2.04 1.31 -25.91
N GLY A 270 -1.28 1.92 -24.99
CA GLY A 270 -0.02 2.60 -25.28
C GLY A 270 -0.17 4.00 -25.89
N ASP A 271 -1.36 4.61 -25.80
CA ASP A 271 -1.64 5.97 -26.28
C ASP A 271 -1.01 7.03 -25.36
N ILE A 272 -0.93 6.72 -24.07
CA ILE A 272 -0.33 7.60 -23.04
C ILE A 272 0.51 6.76 -22.06
N SER A 273 1.51 7.39 -21.46
CA SER A 273 2.37 6.76 -20.46
C SER A 273 1.90 7.02 -19.03
N THR A 274 1.08 8.04 -18.77
CA THR A 274 0.63 8.40 -17.41
C THR A 274 -0.85 8.06 -17.21
N VAL A 275 -1.20 7.43 -16.07
CA VAL A 275 -2.58 7.01 -15.78
C VAL A 275 -3.16 7.67 -14.53
N MET A 276 -4.47 7.91 -14.51
CA MET A 276 -5.15 8.44 -13.33
C MET A 276 -5.49 7.33 -12.31
N SER A 277 -4.84 7.41 -11.15
CA SER A 277 -5.23 6.63 -9.97
C SER A 277 -6.44 7.26 -9.25
N PRO A 278 -7.17 6.51 -8.40
CA PRO A 278 -8.20 7.08 -7.53
C PRO A 278 -7.70 8.26 -6.68
N ARG A 279 -6.44 8.22 -6.24
CA ARG A 279 -5.79 9.34 -5.52
C ARG A 279 -5.74 10.60 -6.38
N THR A 280 -5.43 10.46 -7.66
CA THR A 280 -5.42 11.58 -8.62
C THR A 280 -6.82 12.17 -8.78
N VAL A 281 -7.85 11.31 -8.87
CA VAL A 281 -9.25 11.76 -8.99
C VAL A 281 -9.72 12.47 -7.72
N ILE A 282 -9.39 11.96 -6.52
CA ILE A 282 -9.68 12.63 -5.24
C ILE A 282 -9.01 14.01 -5.19
N SER A 283 -7.72 14.08 -5.54
CA SER A 283 -6.99 15.35 -5.56
C SER A 283 -7.57 16.32 -6.59
N TRP A 284 -8.02 15.83 -7.74
CA TRP A 284 -8.70 16.66 -8.74
C TRP A 284 -10.01 17.22 -8.21
N ALA A 285 -10.85 16.38 -7.61
CA ALA A 285 -12.11 16.80 -7.02
C ALA A 285 -11.90 17.84 -5.90
N GLN A 286 -10.95 17.61 -4.99
CA GLN A 286 -10.61 18.59 -3.95
C GLN A 286 -10.12 19.91 -4.54
N ASN A 287 -9.24 19.86 -5.55
CA ASN A 287 -8.76 21.07 -6.23
C ASN A 287 -9.87 21.80 -6.98
N ALA A 288 -10.86 21.09 -7.53
CA ALA A 288 -12.00 21.71 -8.20
C ALA A 288 -12.83 22.55 -7.22
N LEU A 289 -13.04 22.06 -5.99
CA LEU A 289 -13.69 22.84 -4.92
C LEU A 289 -12.84 24.05 -4.47
N ILE A 290 -11.51 23.92 -4.45
CA ILE A 290 -10.61 25.03 -4.05
C ILE A 290 -10.62 26.16 -5.08
N PHE A 291 -10.56 25.82 -6.37
CA PHE A 291 -10.41 26.80 -7.44
C PHE A 291 -11.73 27.23 -8.09
N ASP A 292 -12.83 26.55 -7.77
CA ASP A 292 -14.14 26.71 -8.43
C ASP A 292 -14.03 26.56 -9.97
N ASP A 293 -13.11 25.70 -10.42
CA ASP A 293 -12.85 25.44 -11.83
C ASP A 293 -12.31 24.01 -12.03
N VAL A 294 -13.20 23.14 -12.53
CA VAL A 294 -12.92 21.72 -12.82
C VAL A 294 -11.80 21.55 -13.84
N GLY A 295 -11.75 22.37 -14.89
CA GLY A 295 -10.78 22.25 -15.97
C GLY A 295 -9.39 22.71 -15.54
N PHE A 296 -9.32 23.83 -14.82
CA PHE A 296 -8.09 24.30 -14.20
C PHE A 296 -7.57 23.29 -13.16
N ALA A 297 -8.45 22.76 -12.32
CA ALA A 297 -8.09 21.74 -11.34
C ALA A 297 -7.60 20.44 -12.00
N PHE A 298 -8.21 20.00 -13.10
CA PHE A 298 -7.77 18.82 -13.86
C PHE A 298 -6.32 18.99 -14.32
N ARG A 299 -6.02 20.18 -14.84
CA ARG A 299 -4.69 20.50 -15.34
C ARG A 299 -3.62 20.40 -14.27
N LEU A 300 -3.86 21.04 -13.12
CA LEU A 300 -2.92 21.03 -12.00
C LEU A 300 -2.78 19.65 -11.37
N SER A 301 -3.86 18.87 -11.36
CA SER A 301 -3.89 17.57 -10.69
C SER A 301 -3.30 16.45 -11.55
N PHE A 302 -3.42 16.56 -12.88
CA PHE A 302 -3.04 15.49 -13.81
C PHE A 302 -2.32 15.98 -15.08
N LEU A 303 -2.93 16.83 -15.91
CA LEU A 303 -2.41 17.13 -17.26
C LEU A 303 -0.95 17.63 -17.26
N ASN A 304 -0.58 18.46 -16.28
CA ASN A 304 0.79 18.99 -16.17
C ASN A 304 1.85 17.92 -15.88
N LYS A 305 1.44 16.74 -15.40
CA LYS A 305 2.31 15.59 -15.10
C LYS A 305 2.48 14.68 -16.32
N CYS A 306 1.64 14.80 -17.34
CA CYS A 306 1.75 14.03 -18.58
C CYS A 306 2.86 14.59 -19.46
N ASP A 307 3.43 13.71 -20.29
CA ASP A 307 4.36 14.09 -21.36
C ASP A 307 3.70 15.14 -22.27
N GLU A 308 4.46 16.15 -22.69
CA GLU A 308 3.95 17.25 -23.50
C GLU A 308 3.36 16.77 -24.83
N ALA A 309 3.92 15.71 -25.43
CA ALA A 309 3.41 15.09 -26.65
C ALA A 309 2.08 14.35 -26.44
N GLU A 310 1.78 13.90 -25.22
CA GLU A 310 0.56 13.17 -24.86
C GLU A 310 -0.58 14.12 -24.41
N ARG A 311 -0.25 15.35 -24.00
CA ARG A 311 -1.25 16.33 -23.51
C ARG A 311 -2.42 16.57 -24.46
N PRO A 312 -2.25 16.63 -25.80
CA PRO A 312 -3.39 16.77 -26.71
C PRO A 312 -4.39 15.59 -26.61
N VAL A 313 -3.89 14.37 -26.49
CA VAL A 313 -4.72 13.16 -26.34
C VAL A 313 -5.47 13.18 -25.01
N VAL A 314 -4.79 13.55 -23.92
CA VAL A 314 -5.41 13.68 -22.59
C VAL A 314 -6.46 14.80 -22.57
N ALA A 315 -6.21 15.93 -23.25
CA ALA A 315 -7.17 17.00 -23.39
C ALA A 315 -8.40 16.57 -24.21
N GLU A 316 -8.24 15.74 -25.23
CA GLU A 316 -9.36 15.14 -25.96
C GLU A 316 -10.22 14.25 -25.05
N TYR A 317 -9.60 13.45 -24.17
CA TYR A 317 -10.35 12.66 -23.20
C TYR A 317 -11.19 13.53 -22.26
N TYR A 318 -10.64 14.65 -21.79
CA TYR A 318 -11.39 15.63 -21.01
C TYR A 318 -12.54 16.23 -21.82
N GLN A 319 -12.26 16.69 -23.05
CA GLN A 319 -13.24 17.32 -23.94
C GLN A 319 -14.41 16.36 -24.26
N ARG A 320 -14.14 15.07 -24.51
CA ARG A 320 -15.16 14.05 -24.78
C ARG A 320 -16.15 13.88 -23.63
N VAL A 321 -15.74 14.12 -22.39
CA VAL A 321 -16.58 13.92 -21.21
C VAL A 321 -17.23 15.22 -20.72
N PHE A 322 -16.49 16.33 -20.73
CA PHE A 322 -16.95 17.61 -20.21
C PHE A 322 -17.48 18.58 -21.28
N GLY A 323 -17.25 18.29 -22.57
CA GLY A 323 -17.67 19.14 -23.68
C GLY A 323 -16.99 20.52 -23.71
N LYS A 324 -15.85 20.67 -23.02
CA LYS A 324 -15.10 21.92 -22.89
C LYS A 324 -13.64 21.70 -23.29
N ASP A 325 -13.09 22.64 -24.03
CA ASP A 325 -11.66 22.66 -24.34
C ASP A 325 -10.85 23.16 -23.15
N LEU A 326 -9.64 22.60 -22.97
CA LEU A 326 -8.67 23.11 -22.01
C LEU A 326 -7.78 24.15 -22.69
N PRO A 327 -7.34 25.23 -22.00
CA PRO A 327 -6.54 26.29 -22.63
C PRO A 327 -5.27 25.78 -23.35
N GLU A 328 -4.62 24.72 -22.85
CA GLU A 328 -3.44 24.13 -23.50
C GLU A 328 -3.73 23.24 -24.72
N SER A 329 -4.97 22.82 -24.98
CA SER A 329 -5.28 22.11 -26.25
C SER A 329 -5.08 23.01 -27.48
N VAL A 330 -4.92 24.32 -27.26
CA VAL A 330 -4.76 25.37 -28.27
C VAL A 330 -3.28 25.69 -28.56
N VAL A 331 -2.31 25.15 -27.80
CA VAL A 331 -0.87 25.45 -27.99
C VAL A 331 -0.30 24.90 -29.32
N GLY A 332 -1.10 24.16 -30.09
CA GLY A 332 -0.78 23.75 -31.46
C GLY A 332 -1.33 24.65 -32.59
N LYS A 333 -1.94 25.80 -32.29
CA LYS A 333 -2.41 26.76 -33.32
C LYS A 333 -1.76 28.15 -33.15
N ALA A 334 -0.47 28.24 -33.44
CA ALA A 334 0.19 29.50 -33.77
C ALA A 334 1.16 29.29 -34.93
#